data_AF-A0A414Y6F3-F1
#
_entry.id   AF-A0A414Y6F3-F1
#
_cell.length_a   1.000
_cell.length_b   1.000
_cell.length_c   1.000
_cell.angle_alpha   90.00
_cell.angle_beta   90.00
_cell.angle_gamma   90.00
#
_symmetry.space_group_name_H-M   'P 1'
#
loop_
_entity.id
_entity.type
_entity.pdbx_description
1 polymer ?
#
loop_
_entity_poly.entity_id
_entity_poly.type
_entity_poly.pdbx_seq_one_letter_code
_entity_poly.pdbx_strand_id
1 'polypeptide(L)'
;DLVDPCVYVVNYYDTYDFRTRNGFSAYNFPEGTVSAIGNLTGSILCTHGSSGFIYSADYYDINKRIVKSLSSRVNGGMDTYATEYSFQGSPLSVLHTHTDSSGYSLTERYTYTYDHSSRLTRVSHQYDNNPSVLLVEHAYDELGRLQTDKLDNGIYATDYAYNIRNWLTGIEGGKFSQSLHYTDGLGVPCYNGNISSMTWKSGAGATPRGYKFSYDRLGRLTDAEYGEGPSLSVNTNRFNEQVTGYDKMGNIL
;
A
#
# COMPACT_ATOMS: atom_id res chain seq x y z
N ASP A 1 17.91 -14.04 34.65
CA ASP A 1 17.70 -12.83 35.48
C ASP A 1 18.10 -11.58 34.73
N LEU A 2 17.15 -10.68 34.51
CA LEU A 2 17.40 -9.31 34.03
C LEU A 2 17.76 -8.48 35.26
N VAL A 3 19.05 -8.29 35.52
CA VAL A 3 19.53 -7.75 36.80
C VAL A 3 19.48 -6.22 36.85
N ASP A 4 19.35 -5.55 35.70
CA ASP A 4 19.12 -4.10 35.60
C ASP A 4 18.10 -3.78 34.50
N PRO A 5 16.97 -3.10 34.79
CA PRO A 5 16.05 -2.66 33.77
C PRO A 5 16.66 -1.51 32.96
N CYS A 6 17.06 -1.77 31.72
CA CYS A 6 17.41 -0.71 30.77
C CYS A 6 16.12 -0.07 30.22
N VAL A 7 15.96 1.24 30.43
CA VAL A 7 14.86 2.00 29.81
C VAL A 7 15.14 2.14 28.31
N TYR A 8 14.42 1.38 27.50
CA TYR A 8 14.52 1.47 26.04
C TYR A 8 13.63 2.54 25.44
N VAL A 9 12.49 2.83 26.06
CA VAL A 9 11.49 3.77 25.55
C VAL A 9 10.93 4.61 26.69
N VAL A 10 10.81 5.91 26.46
CA VAL A 10 10.04 6.85 27.30
C VAL A 10 8.99 7.52 26.42
N ASN A 11 7.74 7.57 26.87
CA ASN A 11 6.64 8.21 26.15
C ASN A 11 6.07 9.37 26.97
N TYR A 12 5.69 10.43 26.28
CA TYR A 12 5.03 11.62 26.80
C TYR A 12 3.66 11.77 26.17
N TYR A 13 2.66 12.13 26.98
CA TYR A 13 1.27 12.26 26.53
C TYR A 13 0.71 13.63 26.88
N ASP A 14 -0.41 13.96 26.25
CA ASP A 14 -1.32 15.09 26.53
C ASP A 14 -0.80 16.49 26.22
N THR A 15 0.45 16.78 26.59
CA THR A 15 1.07 18.11 26.54
C THR A 15 2.44 18.06 25.86
N TYR A 16 2.99 19.24 25.53
CA TYR A 16 4.33 19.36 24.93
C TYR A 16 5.38 19.86 25.94
N ASP A 17 5.15 19.65 27.24
CA ASP A 17 6.07 20.11 28.30
C ASP A 17 7.40 19.34 28.31
N PHE A 18 7.40 18.14 27.72
CA PHE A 18 8.61 17.33 27.54
C PHE A 18 9.71 18.05 26.73
N ARG A 19 9.36 19.09 25.96
CA ARG A 19 10.30 19.92 25.20
C ARG A 19 11.33 20.65 26.07
N THR A 20 11.05 20.81 27.36
CA THR A 20 11.99 21.40 28.33
C THR A 20 13.00 20.39 28.88
N ARG A 21 12.82 19.09 28.57
CA ARG A 21 13.69 18.01 29.04
C ARG A 21 14.94 17.89 28.18
N ASN A 22 16.01 17.36 28.77
CA ASN A 22 17.27 17.11 28.05
C ASN A 22 17.04 16.24 26.81
N GLY A 23 17.65 16.66 25.69
CA GLY A 23 17.57 15.98 24.40
C GLY A 23 16.49 16.52 23.46
N PHE A 24 15.50 17.26 23.98
CA PHE A 24 14.59 18.06 23.16
C PHE A 24 15.09 19.51 23.10
N SER A 25 15.35 20.03 21.90
CA SER A 25 15.64 21.45 21.70
C SER A 25 14.39 22.19 21.23
N ALA A 26 14.08 23.35 21.81
CA ALA A 26 12.91 24.15 21.40
C ALA A 26 12.98 24.62 19.93
N TYR A 27 14.19 24.69 19.37
CA TYR A 27 14.41 25.01 17.96
C TYR A 27 13.91 23.88 17.04
N ASN A 28 14.23 22.63 17.37
CA ASN A 28 13.83 21.47 16.56
C ASN A 28 12.40 21.02 16.88
N PHE A 29 11.97 21.15 18.14
CA PHE A 29 10.66 20.70 18.62
C PHE A 29 9.81 21.92 19.02
N PRO A 30 8.98 22.45 18.10
CA PRO A 30 8.19 23.67 18.34
C PRO A 30 7.05 23.45 19.34
N GLU A 31 6.39 24.53 19.75
CA GLU A 31 5.17 24.47 20.57
C GLU A 31 4.01 23.81 19.82
N GLY A 32 3.20 23.04 20.53
CA GLY A 32 1.91 22.60 20.00
C GLY A 32 0.91 23.74 20.03
N THR A 33 0.19 23.94 18.93
CA THR A 33 -0.84 24.99 18.82
C THR A 33 -2.25 24.47 19.14
N VAL A 34 -2.42 23.15 19.24
CA VAL A 34 -3.70 22.48 19.50
C VAL A 34 -3.54 21.48 20.64
N SER A 35 -4.62 21.31 21.41
CA SER A 35 -4.66 20.34 22.52
C SER A 35 -4.39 18.91 22.03
N ALA A 36 -3.42 18.26 22.65
CA ALA A 36 -3.07 16.86 22.39
C ALA A 36 -3.52 15.89 23.51
N ILE A 37 -4.39 16.36 24.42
CA ILE A 37 -4.95 15.53 25.50
C ILE A 37 -5.49 14.21 24.92
N GLY A 38 -5.10 13.10 25.56
CA GLY A 38 -5.39 11.72 25.19
C GLY A 38 -4.41 11.09 24.20
N ASN A 39 -3.40 11.81 23.70
CA ASN A 39 -2.50 11.36 22.64
C ASN A 39 -1.03 11.37 23.06
N LEU A 40 -0.23 10.53 22.42
CA LEU A 40 1.23 10.52 22.54
C LEU A 40 1.78 11.80 21.89
N THR A 41 2.56 12.59 22.60
CA THR A 41 3.09 13.87 22.09
C THR A 41 4.59 13.83 21.85
N GLY A 42 5.31 12.94 22.52
CA GLY A 42 6.73 12.74 22.29
C GLY A 42 7.26 11.43 22.83
N SER A 43 8.42 11.03 22.35
CA SER A 43 9.07 9.81 22.79
C SER A 43 10.60 9.92 22.76
N ILE A 44 11.26 9.09 23.56
CA ILE A 44 12.70 8.87 23.54
C ILE A 44 12.92 7.38 23.35
N LEU A 45 13.67 6.99 22.32
CA LEU A 45 14.05 5.62 22.02
C LEU A 45 15.56 5.46 22.15
N CYS A 46 16.01 4.56 23.04
CA CYS A 46 17.39 4.13 23.13
C CYS A 46 17.66 3.04 22.08
N THR A 47 18.64 3.26 21.19
CA THR A 47 18.98 2.26 20.18
C THR A 47 19.80 1.11 20.76
N HIS A 48 19.43 -0.14 20.45
CA HIS A 48 20.16 -1.31 20.93
C HIS A 48 21.60 -1.33 20.37
N GLY A 49 22.60 -1.43 21.24
CA GLY A 49 24.01 -1.49 20.84
C GLY A 49 24.68 -0.13 20.58
N SER A 50 23.99 1.00 20.82
CA SER A 50 24.57 2.34 20.76
C SER A 50 24.17 3.17 21.98
N SER A 51 24.97 4.17 22.37
CA SER A 51 24.61 5.13 23.43
C SER A 51 23.71 6.27 22.94
N GLY A 52 23.22 6.18 21.69
CA GLY A 52 22.39 7.18 21.05
C GLY A 52 20.91 7.07 21.38
N PHE A 53 20.26 8.22 21.50
CA PHE A 53 18.82 8.36 21.66
C PHE A 53 18.20 8.98 20.40
N ILE A 54 17.02 8.47 20.05
CA ILE A 54 16.13 9.07 19.06
C ILE A 54 15.01 9.79 19.81
N TYR A 55 14.82 11.06 19.50
CA TYR A 55 13.80 11.91 20.10
C TYR A 55 12.74 12.19 19.06
N SER A 56 11.48 11.95 19.39
CA SER A 56 10.38 12.16 18.46
C SER A 56 9.25 12.97 19.09
N ALA A 57 8.46 13.64 18.25
CA ALA A 57 7.29 14.40 18.68
C ALA A 57 6.20 14.39 17.61
N ASP A 58 4.95 14.22 18.04
CA ASP A 58 3.77 14.19 17.18
C ASP A 58 2.83 15.34 17.54
N TYR A 59 2.38 16.06 16.51
CA TYR A 59 1.54 17.25 16.62
C TYR A 59 0.21 17.02 15.93
N TYR A 60 -0.85 17.49 16.58
CA TYR A 60 -2.21 17.13 16.22
C TYR A 60 -3.03 18.33 15.77
N ASP A 61 -4.04 18.09 14.94
CA ASP A 61 -5.14 19.02 14.74
C ASP A 61 -6.27 18.85 15.76
N ILE A 62 -7.33 19.64 15.60
CA ILE A 62 -8.50 19.62 16.49
C ILE A 62 -9.25 18.28 16.48
N ASN A 63 -9.08 17.49 15.42
CA ASN A 63 -9.67 16.17 15.26
C ASN A 63 -8.73 15.05 15.73
N LYS A 64 -7.63 15.39 16.41
CA LYS A 64 -6.61 14.45 16.91
C LYS A 64 -5.91 13.66 15.79
N ARG A 65 -5.81 14.22 14.60
CA ARG A 65 -4.99 13.67 13.50
C ARG A 65 -3.59 14.26 13.54
N ILE A 66 -2.56 13.47 13.26
CA ILE A 66 -1.17 13.95 13.24
C ILE A 66 -0.97 14.84 12.01
N VAL A 67 -0.75 16.14 12.22
CA VAL A 67 -0.42 17.11 11.17
C VAL A 67 1.07 17.34 11.02
N LYS A 68 1.86 16.98 12.03
CA LYS A 68 3.33 17.05 11.96
C LYS A 68 3.93 15.99 12.86
N SER A 69 4.91 15.25 12.37
CA SER A 69 5.75 14.37 13.19
C SER A 69 7.21 14.72 12.97
N LEU A 70 7.99 14.71 14.03
CA LEU A 70 9.43 14.96 13.96
C LEU A 70 10.17 13.81 14.63
N SER A 71 11.33 13.47 14.09
CA SER A 71 12.25 12.52 14.70
C SER A 71 13.68 12.97 14.50
N SER A 72 14.47 12.95 15.56
CA SER A 72 15.92 13.01 15.43
C SER A 72 16.46 11.66 14.94
N ARG A 73 17.73 11.66 14.55
CA ARG A 73 18.52 10.46 14.28
C ARG A 73 19.71 10.43 15.23
N VAL A 74 20.23 9.24 15.49
CA VAL A 74 21.42 9.05 16.35
C VAL A 74 22.61 9.88 15.88
N ASN A 75 22.74 10.09 14.56
CA ASN A 75 23.84 10.84 13.97
C ASN A 75 23.60 12.37 13.95
N GLY A 76 22.55 12.88 14.61
CA GLY A 76 22.25 14.31 14.74
C GLY A 76 21.41 14.93 13.63
N GLY A 77 21.05 14.16 12.59
CA GLY A 77 20.07 14.58 11.59
C GLY A 77 18.62 14.57 12.12
N MET A 78 17.70 15.09 11.34
CA MET A 78 16.28 15.17 11.64
C MET A 78 15.42 14.79 10.44
N ASP A 79 14.25 14.23 10.71
CA ASP A 79 13.19 13.99 9.74
C ASP A 79 11.92 14.65 10.26
N THR A 80 11.24 15.38 9.38
CA THR A 80 9.95 16.01 9.67
C THR A 80 8.95 15.59 8.61
N TYR A 81 7.81 15.08 9.03
CA TYR A 81 6.64 14.92 8.16
C TYR A 81 5.63 15.98 8.54
N ALA A 82 5.01 16.60 7.54
CA ALA A 82 3.88 17.50 7.71
C ALA A 82 2.74 17.02 6.80
N THR A 83 1.55 16.84 7.35
CA THR A 83 0.38 16.35 6.63
C THR A 83 -0.72 17.41 6.64
N GLU A 84 -1.14 17.79 5.45
CA GLU A 84 -2.33 18.60 5.24
C GLU A 84 -3.50 17.66 4.95
N TYR A 85 -4.64 17.89 5.59
CA TYR A 85 -5.82 17.05 5.42
C TYR A 85 -6.98 17.82 4.80
N SER A 86 -7.82 17.10 4.06
CA SER A 86 -9.15 17.56 3.69
C SER A 86 -10.05 17.65 4.92
N PHE A 87 -11.18 18.34 4.75
CA PHE A 87 -12.23 18.38 5.76
C PHE A 87 -12.70 16.97 6.17
N GLN A 88 -12.73 16.02 5.22
CA GLN A 88 -13.24 14.67 5.44
C GLN A 88 -12.26 13.71 6.13
N GLY A 89 -10.98 14.07 6.30
CA GLY A 89 -10.02 13.11 6.87
C GLY A 89 -8.84 12.76 5.98
N SER A 90 -8.99 12.91 4.66
CA SER A 90 -8.02 12.38 3.70
C SER A 90 -6.81 13.31 3.55
N PRO A 91 -5.57 12.79 3.53
CA PRO A 91 -4.38 13.59 3.26
C PRO A 91 -4.46 14.29 1.90
N LEU A 92 -4.24 15.60 1.83
CA LEU A 92 -4.11 16.35 0.58
C LEU A 92 -2.64 16.51 0.18
N SER A 93 -1.76 16.70 1.16
CA SER A 93 -0.31 16.73 0.94
C SER A 93 0.42 16.14 2.13
N VAL A 94 1.51 15.41 1.85
CA VAL A 94 2.49 14.99 2.84
C VAL A 94 3.84 15.54 2.40
N LEU A 95 4.43 16.40 3.21
CA LEU A 95 5.78 16.92 3.02
C LEU A 95 6.72 16.19 3.99
N HIS A 96 7.71 15.50 3.46
CA HIS A 96 8.86 15.01 4.20
C HIS A 96 10.02 15.99 4.01
N THR A 97 10.61 16.43 5.11
CA THR A 97 11.86 17.18 5.13
C THR A 97 12.91 16.36 5.85
N HIS A 98 13.99 16.07 5.14
CA HIS A 98 15.14 15.35 5.65
C HIS A 98 16.30 16.32 5.84
N THR A 99 16.72 16.55 7.07
CA THR A 99 17.84 17.44 7.42
C THR A 99 19.00 16.62 7.96
N ASP A 100 20.17 16.71 7.37
CA ASP A 100 21.37 16.04 7.90
C ASP A 100 21.98 16.80 9.10
N SER A 101 23.04 16.24 9.68
CA SER A 101 23.72 16.85 10.83
C SER A 101 24.46 18.15 10.50
N SER A 102 24.69 18.46 9.21
CA SER A 102 25.27 19.73 8.77
C SER A 102 24.24 20.85 8.63
N GLY A 103 22.95 20.48 8.67
CA GLY A 103 21.82 21.39 8.43
C GLY A 103 21.37 21.43 6.96
N TYR A 104 22.02 20.68 6.07
CA TYR A 104 21.54 20.54 4.69
C TYR A 104 20.22 19.78 4.70
N SER A 105 19.25 20.29 3.93
CA SER A 105 17.89 19.75 3.90
C SER A 105 17.43 19.42 2.50
N LEU A 106 16.74 18.29 2.38
CA LEU A 106 16.03 17.83 1.19
C LEU A 106 14.55 17.71 1.50
N THR A 107 13.71 17.87 0.49
CA THR A 107 12.26 17.76 0.63
C THR A 107 11.64 16.83 -0.40
N GLU A 108 10.71 16.00 0.06
CA GLU A 108 9.88 15.13 -0.77
C GLU A 108 8.42 15.45 -0.46
N ARG A 109 7.67 15.90 -1.46
CA ARG A 109 6.25 16.22 -1.31
C ARG A 109 5.41 15.26 -2.12
N TYR A 110 4.47 14.61 -1.45
CA TYR A 110 3.37 13.89 -2.07
C TYR A 110 2.11 14.75 -2.04
N THR A 111 1.38 14.78 -3.14
CA THR A 111 0.08 15.46 -3.25
C THR A 111 -0.96 14.47 -3.75
N TYR A 112 -2.12 14.47 -3.11
CA TYR A 112 -3.20 13.53 -3.36
C TYR A 112 -4.44 14.28 -3.81
N THR A 113 -5.07 13.83 -4.89
CA THR A 113 -6.39 14.31 -5.31
C THR A 113 -7.41 13.21 -5.20
N TYR A 114 -8.65 13.59 -4.90
CA TYR A 114 -9.75 12.67 -4.74
C TYR A 114 -10.91 13.10 -5.63
N ASP A 115 -11.77 12.16 -5.99
CA ASP A 115 -13.05 12.49 -6.59
C ASP A 115 -14.10 12.92 -5.55
N HIS A 116 -15.31 13.23 -6.02
CA HIS A 116 -16.44 13.64 -5.17
C HIS A 116 -16.89 12.57 -4.16
N SER A 117 -16.51 11.30 -4.37
CA SER A 117 -16.80 10.17 -3.48
C SER A 117 -15.61 9.84 -2.57
N SER A 118 -14.62 10.73 -2.46
CA SER A 118 -13.40 10.57 -1.64
C SER A 118 -12.51 9.40 -2.06
N ARG A 119 -12.58 8.95 -3.32
CA ARG A 119 -11.67 7.93 -3.87
C ARG A 119 -10.43 8.62 -4.46
N LEU A 120 -9.26 8.06 -4.21
CA LEU A 120 -7.98 8.60 -4.69
C LEU A 120 -7.92 8.57 -6.22
N THR A 121 -7.73 9.72 -6.86
CA THR A 121 -7.64 9.84 -8.32
C THR A 121 -6.23 10.12 -8.80
N ARG A 122 -5.41 10.86 -8.06
CA ARG A 122 -4.01 11.11 -8.44
C ARG A 122 -3.08 11.15 -7.25
N VAL A 123 -1.85 10.70 -7.48
CA VAL A 123 -0.71 10.92 -6.59
C VAL A 123 0.41 11.55 -7.40
N SER A 124 0.87 12.71 -6.97
CA SER A 124 2.04 13.36 -7.54
C SER A 124 3.16 13.44 -6.51
N HIS A 125 4.40 13.36 -6.97
CA HIS A 125 5.61 13.52 -6.17
C HIS A 125 6.40 14.73 -6.63
N GLN A 126 7.09 15.40 -5.71
CA GLN A 126 7.98 16.50 -6.00
C GLN A 126 9.21 16.37 -5.11
N TYR A 127 10.39 16.38 -5.73
CA TYR A 127 11.68 16.41 -5.05
C TYR A 127 12.23 17.83 -5.06
N ASP A 128 12.46 18.41 -3.90
CA ASP A 128 12.81 19.81 -3.70
C ASP A 128 11.88 20.76 -4.47
N ASN A 129 12.45 21.72 -5.18
CA ASN A 129 11.72 22.68 -5.99
C ASN A 129 11.65 22.24 -7.47
N ASN A 130 11.95 20.97 -7.77
CA ASN A 130 11.85 20.46 -9.14
C ASN A 130 10.39 20.37 -9.59
N PRO A 131 10.13 20.25 -10.90
CA PRO A 131 8.78 19.99 -11.39
C PRO A 131 8.18 18.73 -10.75
N SER A 132 6.89 18.81 -10.41
CA SER A 132 6.17 17.67 -9.85
C SER A 132 5.91 16.61 -10.93
N VAL A 133 6.03 15.34 -10.56
CA VAL A 133 5.83 14.17 -11.42
C VAL A 133 4.56 13.44 -10.97
N LEU A 134 3.66 13.17 -11.90
CA LEU A 134 2.49 12.34 -11.65
C LEU A 134 2.92 10.87 -11.52
N LEU A 135 2.78 10.30 -10.34
CA LEU A 135 3.13 8.90 -10.09
C LEU A 135 1.99 7.95 -10.45
N VAL A 136 0.77 8.33 -10.08
CA VAL A 136 -0.43 7.48 -10.19
C VAL A 136 -1.61 8.33 -10.66
N GLU A 137 -2.39 7.79 -11.58
CA GLU A 137 -3.72 8.28 -11.94
C GLU A 137 -4.71 7.10 -12.00
N HIS A 138 -5.78 7.18 -11.21
CA HIS A 138 -6.88 6.21 -11.21
C HIS A 138 -8.11 6.80 -11.88
N ALA A 139 -8.77 6.00 -12.71
CA ALA A 139 -10.14 6.20 -13.14
C ALA A 139 -11.01 5.10 -12.53
N TYR A 140 -12.23 5.45 -12.12
CA TYR A 140 -13.18 4.50 -11.57
C TYR A 140 -14.45 4.50 -12.41
N ASP A 141 -15.10 3.34 -12.48
CA ASP A 141 -16.40 3.22 -13.12
C ASP A 141 -17.54 3.80 -12.26
N GLU A 142 -18.73 3.83 -12.85
CA GLU A 142 -19.97 4.34 -12.25
C GLU A 142 -20.38 3.60 -10.98
N LEU A 143 -19.90 2.36 -10.78
CA LEU A 143 -20.24 1.52 -9.63
C LEU A 143 -19.25 1.65 -8.47
N GLY A 144 -18.15 2.39 -8.62
CA GLY A 144 -17.16 2.48 -7.56
C GLY A 144 -15.80 1.89 -7.90
N ARG A 145 -15.71 1.04 -8.91
CA ARG A 145 -14.60 0.08 -9.09
C ARG A 145 -13.48 0.71 -9.91
N LEU A 146 -12.24 0.32 -9.61
CA LEU A 146 -11.06 0.80 -10.35
C LEU A 146 -11.18 0.34 -11.81
N GLN A 147 -11.30 1.28 -12.74
CA GLN A 147 -11.44 0.98 -14.16
C GLN A 147 -10.09 1.02 -14.86
N THR A 148 -9.27 2.03 -14.55
CA THR A 148 -7.94 2.20 -15.13
C THR A 148 -6.98 2.66 -14.05
N ASP A 149 -5.81 2.05 -13.99
CA ASP A 149 -4.65 2.50 -13.23
C ASP A 149 -3.55 2.93 -14.20
N LYS A 150 -2.98 4.11 -13.98
CA LYS A 150 -1.93 4.70 -14.81
C LYS A 150 -0.76 5.09 -13.93
N LEU A 151 0.39 4.48 -14.17
CA LEU A 151 1.63 4.79 -13.48
C LEU A 151 2.57 5.62 -14.35
N ASP A 152 3.45 6.36 -13.69
CA ASP A 152 4.56 7.12 -14.31
C ASP A 152 4.06 8.03 -15.44
N ASN A 153 3.23 9.01 -15.07
CA ASN A 153 2.61 9.95 -15.99
C ASN A 153 1.81 9.28 -17.14
N GLY A 154 1.25 8.09 -16.88
CA GLY A 154 0.45 7.33 -17.84
C GLY A 154 1.25 6.49 -18.83
N ILE A 155 2.56 6.32 -18.62
CA ILE A 155 3.39 5.42 -19.42
C ILE A 155 2.92 3.97 -19.28
N TYR A 156 2.52 3.57 -18.06
CA TYR A 156 2.01 2.24 -17.80
C TYR A 156 0.52 2.31 -17.43
N ALA A 157 -0.33 2.06 -18.41
CA ALA A 157 -1.77 1.94 -18.20
C ALA A 157 -2.18 0.46 -18.05
N THR A 158 -3.04 0.19 -17.07
CA THR A 158 -3.68 -1.10 -16.83
C THR A 158 -5.18 -0.88 -16.70
N ASP A 159 -5.96 -1.52 -17.55
CA ASP A 159 -7.41 -1.50 -17.53
C ASP A 159 -7.97 -2.75 -16.83
N TYR A 160 -9.03 -2.56 -16.05
CA TYR A 160 -9.70 -3.62 -15.31
C TYR A 160 -11.14 -3.76 -15.79
N ALA A 161 -11.56 -5.00 -16.02
CA ALA A 161 -12.91 -5.35 -16.44
C ALA A 161 -13.56 -6.23 -15.38
N TYR A 162 -14.88 -6.05 -15.20
CA TYR A 162 -15.66 -6.77 -14.21
C TYR A 162 -16.99 -7.22 -14.80
N ASN A 163 -17.54 -8.31 -14.25
CA ASN A 163 -18.90 -8.72 -14.56
C ASN A 163 -19.93 -7.99 -13.67
N ILE A 164 -21.22 -8.29 -13.89
CA ILE A 164 -22.35 -7.70 -13.14
C ILE A 164 -22.38 -8.07 -11.64
N ARG A 165 -21.58 -9.05 -11.22
CA ARG A 165 -21.42 -9.46 -9.81
C ARG A 165 -20.18 -8.87 -9.15
N ASN A 166 -19.54 -7.90 -9.81
CA ASN A 166 -18.29 -7.26 -9.39
C ASN A 166 -17.08 -8.20 -9.34
N TRP A 167 -17.11 -9.35 -10.02
CA TRP A 167 -15.94 -10.20 -10.15
C TRP A 167 -15.06 -9.70 -11.28
N LEU A 168 -13.75 -9.63 -11.04
CA LEU A 168 -12.75 -9.26 -12.04
C LEU A 168 -12.73 -10.29 -13.16
N THR A 169 -12.89 -9.85 -14.40
CA THR A 169 -12.88 -10.69 -15.61
C THR A 169 -11.68 -10.40 -16.51
N GLY A 170 -11.03 -9.25 -16.34
CA GLY A 170 -9.92 -8.88 -17.19
C GLY A 170 -8.98 -7.88 -16.53
N ILE A 171 -7.70 -8.06 -16.80
CA ILE A 171 -6.63 -7.08 -16.57
C ILE A 171 -5.91 -6.92 -17.90
N GLU A 172 -5.84 -5.72 -18.46
CA GLU A 172 -5.16 -5.47 -19.73
C GLU A 172 -4.14 -4.34 -19.57
N GLY A 173 -2.86 -4.62 -19.82
CA GLY A 173 -1.81 -3.63 -19.85
C GLY A 173 -0.74 -3.98 -20.90
N GLY A 174 0.12 -3.02 -21.22
CA GLY A 174 1.09 -3.19 -22.32
C GLY A 174 2.13 -4.30 -22.11
N LYS A 175 2.36 -4.73 -20.85
CA LYS A 175 3.35 -5.77 -20.49
C LYS A 175 2.72 -7.07 -20.04
N PHE A 176 1.44 -7.05 -19.66
CA PHE A 176 0.74 -8.19 -19.13
C PHE A 176 -0.75 -8.03 -19.39
N SER A 177 -1.40 -9.11 -19.80
CA SER A 177 -2.85 -9.20 -19.75
C SER A 177 -3.32 -10.54 -19.24
N GLN A 178 -4.48 -10.53 -18.60
CA GLN A 178 -5.13 -11.69 -18.01
C GLN A 178 -6.63 -11.62 -18.25
N SER A 179 -7.23 -12.75 -18.63
CA SER A 179 -8.67 -12.95 -18.61
C SER A 179 -9.02 -13.99 -17.56
N LEU A 180 -10.01 -13.68 -16.73
CA LEU A 180 -10.59 -14.59 -15.74
C LEU A 180 -12.01 -14.92 -16.18
N HIS A 181 -12.30 -16.21 -16.27
CA HIS A 181 -13.60 -16.71 -16.67
C HIS A 181 -14.25 -17.43 -15.49
N TYR A 182 -15.56 -17.26 -15.36
CA TYR A 182 -16.35 -17.88 -14.28
C TYR A 182 -17.44 -18.73 -14.90
N THR A 183 -18.43 -18.09 -15.54
CA THR A 183 -19.57 -18.76 -16.18
C THR A 183 -19.37 -19.03 -17.66
N ASP A 184 -18.19 -18.67 -18.18
CA ASP A 184 -17.79 -18.73 -19.58
C ASP A 184 -16.36 -19.29 -19.69
N GLY A 185 -15.73 -19.12 -20.86
CA GLY A 185 -14.35 -19.55 -21.10
C GLY A 185 -14.21 -21.03 -21.45
N LEU A 186 -12.99 -21.55 -21.26
CA LEU A 186 -12.61 -22.92 -21.66
C LEU A 186 -12.78 -23.96 -20.54
N GLY A 187 -12.94 -23.49 -19.29
CA GLY A 187 -13.20 -24.34 -18.14
C GLY A 187 -14.68 -24.69 -17.98
N VAL A 188 -15.00 -25.50 -16.96
CA VAL A 188 -16.40 -25.82 -16.62
C VAL A 188 -17.04 -24.61 -15.93
N PRO A 189 -18.17 -24.08 -16.43
CA PRO A 189 -18.82 -22.91 -15.85
C PRO A 189 -19.10 -23.03 -14.34
N CYS A 190 -18.65 -22.02 -13.60
CA CYS A 190 -18.80 -21.86 -12.16
C CYS A 190 -19.67 -20.62 -11.87
N TYR A 191 -20.85 -20.84 -11.27
CA TYR A 191 -21.82 -19.77 -10.96
C TYR A 191 -21.70 -19.22 -9.54
N ASN A 192 -20.86 -19.84 -8.71
CA ASN A 192 -20.67 -19.56 -7.28
C ASN A 192 -19.52 -18.59 -6.98
N GLY A 193 -18.79 -18.11 -7.99
CA GLY A 193 -17.65 -17.20 -7.82
C GLY A 193 -16.29 -17.85 -8.03
N ASN A 194 -16.24 -19.17 -8.22
CA ASN A 194 -15.00 -19.85 -8.59
C ASN A 194 -14.62 -19.48 -10.04
N ILE A 195 -13.32 -19.33 -10.28
CA ILE A 195 -12.76 -19.09 -11.61
C ILE A 195 -12.74 -20.44 -12.33
N SER A 196 -13.47 -20.58 -13.43
CA SER A 196 -13.48 -21.81 -14.24
C SER A 196 -12.19 -21.98 -15.03
N SER A 197 -11.65 -20.88 -15.53
CA SER A 197 -10.42 -20.85 -16.30
C SER A 197 -9.80 -19.47 -16.28
N MET A 198 -8.50 -19.41 -16.50
CA MET A 198 -7.79 -18.17 -16.73
C MET A 198 -6.86 -18.27 -17.92
N THR A 199 -6.65 -17.15 -18.61
CA THR A 199 -5.58 -17.01 -19.60
C THR A 199 -4.75 -15.77 -19.29
N TRP A 200 -3.47 -15.77 -19.63
CA TRP A 200 -2.61 -14.60 -19.54
C TRP A 200 -1.57 -14.55 -20.66
N LYS A 201 -1.07 -13.34 -20.93
CA LYS A 201 0.01 -13.04 -21.87
C LYS A 201 1.03 -12.12 -21.21
N SER A 202 2.30 -12.34 -21.49
CA SER A 202 3.40 -11.47 -21.06
C SER A 202 3.87 -10.59 -22.22
N GLY A 203 3.04 -9.60 -22.57
CA GLY A 203 3.30 -8.62 -23.64
C GLY A 203 2.60 -8.94 -24.97
N ALA A 204 2.62 -7.95 -25.87
CA ALA A 204 2.01 -8.06 -27.18
C ALA A 204 2.64 -9.20 -28.01
N GLY A 205 1.79 -10.05 -28.60
CA GLY A 205 2.22 -11.16 -29.44
C GLY A 205 2.72 -12.42 -28.69
N ALA A 206 2.77 -12.39 -27.36
CA ALA A 206 3.08 -13.60 -26.58
C ALA A 206 1.97 -14.65 -26.73
N THR A 207 2.36 -15.91 -26.86
CA THR A 207 1.40 -17.04 -26.83
C THR A 207 0.65 -17.01 -25.49
N PRO A 208 -0.69 -17.02 -25.50
CA PRO A 208 -1.47 -17.08 -24.28
C PRO A 208 -1.18 -18.40 -23.55
N ARG A 209 -1.07 -18.31 -22.24
CA ARG A 209 -0.94 -19.44 -21.32
C ARG A 209 -2.14 -19.41 -20.40
N GLY A 210 -2.51 -20.54 -19.83
CA GLY A 210 -3.73 -20.58 -19.04
C GLY A 210 -3.87 -21.82 -18.20
N TYR A 211 -4.90 -21.78 -17.37
CA TYR A 211 -5.37 -22.93 -16.61
C TYR A 211 -6.87 -23.11 -16.79
N LYS A 212 -7.31 -24.36 -16.78
CA LYS A 212 -8.70 -24.72 -16.46
C LYS A 212 -8.71 -25.28 -15.04
N PHE A 213 -9.66 -24.83 -14.23
CA PHE A 213 -9.76 -25.23 -12.83
C PHE A 213 -10.96 -26.14 -12.61
N SER A 214 -10.76 -27.13 -11.75
CA SER A 214 -11.81 -28.02 -11.26
C SER A 214 -11.90 -27.92 -9.75
N TYR A 215 -13.09 -28.16 -9.23
CA TYR A 215 -13.38 -28.05 -7.81
C TYR A 215 -14.21 -29.23 -7.33
N ASP A 216 -14.05 -29.59 -6.06
CA ASP A 216 -14.95 -30.51 -5.40
C ASP A 216 -16.31 -29.83 -5.09
N ARG A 217 -17.26 -30.62 -4.56
CA ARG A 217 -18.61 -30.12 -4.24
C ARG A 217 -18.65 -29.07 -3.13
N LEU A 218 -17.55 -28.87 -2.40
CA LEU A 218 -17.41 -27.84 -1.38
C LEU A 218 -16.70 -26.58 -1.93
N GLY A 219 -16.33 -26.57 -3.20
CA GLY A 219 -15.67 -25.45 -3.86
C GLY A 219 -14.16 -25.41 -3.66
N ARG A 220 -13.54 -26.48 -3.18
CA ARG A 220 -12.08 -26.57 -3.01
C ARG A 220 -11.42 -27.07 -4.30
N LEU A 221 -10.27 -26.51 -4.65
CA LEU A 221 -9.56 -26.83 -5.89
C LEU A 221 -9.17 -28.31 -5.95
N THR A 222 -9.48 -29.02 -7.02
CA THR A 222 -8.99 -30.39 -7.26
C THR A 222 -7.94 -30.43 -8.36
N ASP A 223 -8.10 -29.61 -9.40
CA ASP A 223 -7.19 -29.61 -10.54
C ASP A 223 -6.97 -28.17 -11.04
N ALA A 224 -5.73 -27.88 -11.41
CA ALA A 224 -5.37 -26.77 -12.27
C ALA A 224 -4.66 -27.32 -13.50
N GLU A 225 -5.36 -27.41 -14.63
CA GLU A 225 -4.84 -27.98 -15.86
C GLU A 225 -4.19 -26.90 -16.73
N TYR A 226 -2.86 -26.95 -16.84
CA TYR A 226 -2.10 -26.01 -17.65
C TYR A 226 -2.30 -26.24 -19.15
N GLY A 227 -2.32 -25.15 -19.92
CA GLY A 227 -2.19 -25.20 -21.37
C GLY A 227 -1.69 -23.90 -21.98
N GLU A 228 -1.34 -23.97 -23.26
CA GLU A 228 -0.88 -22.85 -24.08
C GLU A 228 -1.72 -22.73 -25.36
N GLY A 229 -1.73 -21.53 -25.94
CA GLY A 229 -2.48 -21.20 -27.15
C GLY A 229 -3.94 -20.82 -26.88
N PRO A 230 -4.68 -20.38 -27.91
CA PRO A 230 -6.04 -19.85 -27.76
C PRO A 230 -7.04 -20.82 -27.12
N SER A 231 -6.81 -22.12 -27.26
CA SER A 231 -7.66 -23.18 -26.71
C SER A 231 -7.04 -23.91 -25.51
N LEU A 232 -5.88 -23.47 -25.01
CA LEU A 232 -5.12 -24.12 -23.93
C LEU A 232 -4.87 -25.61 -24.17
N SER A 233 -4.66 -26.00 -25.43
CA SER A 233 -4.51 -27.39 -25.86
C SER A 233 -3.08 -27.77 -26.24
N VAL A 234 -2.15 -26.81 -26.21
CA VAL A 234 -0.73 -27.03 -26.48
C VAL A 234 0.02 -27.12 -25.16
N ASN A 235 1.09 -27.94 -25.12
CA ASN A 235 1.98 -28.05 -23.97
C ASN A 235 1.25 -28.37 -22.65
N THR A 236 0.16 -29.14 -22.75
CA THR A 236 -0.63 -29.56 -21.60
C THR A 236 0.21 -30.44 -20.65
N ASN A 237 -0.19 -30.48 -19.37
CA ASN A 237 0.46 -31.29 -18.32
C ASN A 237 1.87 -30.86 -17.89
N ARG A 238 2.40 -29.73 -18.37
CA ARG A 238 3.73 -29.25 -17.94
C ARG A 238 3.77 -28.71 -16.52
N PHE A 239 2.72 -28.01 -16.12
CA PHE A 239 2.66 -27.26 -14.86
C PHE A 239 1.30 -27.47 -14.17
N ASN A 240 0.70 -28.65 -14.35
CA ASN A 240 -0.57 -28.93 -13.69
C ASN A 240 -0.38 -29.01 -12.17
N GLU A 241 -1.43 -28.65 -11.45
CA GLU A 241 -1.58 -28.98 -10.03
C GLU A 241 -2.75 -29.96 -9.88
N GLN A 242 -2.59 -30.97 -9.05
CA GLN A 242 -3.63 -31.96 -8.78
C GLN A 242 -3.68 -32.27 -7.29
N VAL A 243 -4.77 -31.82 -6.65
CA VAL A 243 -5.04 -32.11 -5.24
C VAL A 243 -5.82 -33.42 -5.16
N THR A 244 -5.13 -34.46 -4.69
CA THR A 244 -5.69 -35.82 -4.63
C THR A 244 -6.80 -35.97 -3.58
N GLY A 245 -6.84 -35.06 -2.60
CA GLY A 245 -7.91 -35.00 -1.63
C GLY A 245 -7.66 -33.94 -0.57
N TYR A 246 -8.67 -33.79 0.28
CA TYR A 246 -8.58 -32.99 1.47
C TYR A 246 -9.05 -33.81 2.66
N ASP A 247 -8.39 -33.66 3.80
CA ASP A 247 -8.89 -34.23 5.04
C ASP A 247 -10.18 -33.52 5.51
N LYS A 248 -10.75 -34.03 6.61
CA LYS A 248 -11.99 -33.49 7.19
C LYS A 248 -11.85 -32.05 7.73
N MET A 249 -10.63 -31.59 7.96
CA MET A 249 -10.32 -30.26 8.45
C MET A 249 -9.94 -29.29 7.32
N GLY A 250 -9.89 -29.78 6.07
CA GLY A 250 -9.57 -28.98 4.89
C GLY A 250 -8.08 -28.90 4.58
N ASN A 251 -7.24 -29.74 5.20
CA ASN A 251 -5.82 -29.82 4.83
C ASN A 251 -5.67 -30.63 3.54
N ILE A 252 -4.76 -30.18 2.66
CA ILE A 252 -4.37 -30.89 1.42
C ILE A 252 -3.66 -32.20 1.79
N LEU A 253 -3.99 -33.28 1.07
CA LEU A 253 -3.37 -34.60 1.19
C LEU A 253 -2.32 -34.87 0.10
#